data_AF-A0A9D5Y945-F1
#
_entry.id   AF-A0A9D5Y945-F1
#
_cell.length_a   1.000
_cell.length_b   1.000
_cell.length_c   1.000
_cell.angle_alpha   90.00
_cell.angle_beta   90.00
_cell.angle_gamma   90.00
#
_symmetry.space_group_name_H-M   'P 1'
#
loop_
_entity.id
_entity.type
_entity.pdbx_description
1 polymer ?
#
loop_
_entity_poly.entity_id
_entity_poly.type
_entity_poly.pdbx_seq_one_letter_code
_entity_poly.pdbx_strand_id
1 'polypeptide(L)'
;MAIGERIRFFRNLRGMTQKYLGTLVGFPEKTADIRMAQYESGTRTPKADLTNELAGALGVSPAALNVPDIESYNGVMHTLFTLEDLYGLQIDTLSDEVCIRLNKYNGTAYITMFEMFSAWQKMAEKYRKGEISKEEYDQWRYNYPFQGSVQ
;
A
#
# COMPACT_ATOMS: atom_id res chain seq x y z
N MET A 1 9.38 -4.24 3.13
CA MET A 1 8.32 -5.21 3.40
C MET A 1 8.05 -5.92 2.11
N ALA A 2 8.67 -7.08 1.92
CA ALA A 2 8.41 -7.93 0.78
C ALA A 2 6.91 -8.31 0.71
N ILE A 3 6.43 -8.68 -0.48
CA ILE A 3 5.03 -9.07 -0.70
C ILE A 3 4.51 -10.12 0.32
N GLY A 4 5.34 -11.09 0.70
CA GLY A 4 4.98 -12.11 1.68
C GLY A 4 4.62 -11.54 3.05
N GLU A 5 5.40 -10.56 3.52
CA GLU A 5 5.13 -9.87 4.78
C GLU A 5 3.89 -8.98 4.69
N ARG A 6 3.64 -8.36 3.52
CA ARG A 6 2.41 -7.58 3.28
C ARG A 6 1.16 -8.46 3.33
N ILE A 7 1.22 -9.64 2.71
CA ILE A 7 0.15 -10.65 2.80
C ILE A 7 -0.09 -11.03 4.26
N ARG A 8 0.97 -11.35 5.01
CA ARG A 8 0.88 -11.70 6.44
C ARG A 8 0.26 -10.56 7.26
N PHE A 9 0.71 -9.32 7.02
CA PHE A 9 0.22 -8.13 7.69
C PHE A 9 -1.29 -7.97 7.51
N PHE A 10 -1.78 -7.97 6.27
CA PHE A 10 -3.21 -7.83 5.98
C PHE A 10 -4.03 -9.02 6.47
N ARG A 11 -3.50 -10.24 6.35
CA ARG A 11 -4.16 -11.44 6.89
C ARG A 11 -4.39 -11.32 8.40
N ASN A 12 -3.36 -10.91 9.14
CA ASN A 12 -3.44 -10.69 10.59
C ASN A 12 -4.39 -9.53 10.92
N LEU A 13 -4.33 -8.42 10.17
CA LEU A 13 -5.22 -7.28 10.32
C LEU A 13 -6.69 -7.68 10.17
N ARG A 14 -6.99 -8.64 9.29
CA ARG A 14 -8.34 -9.18 9.07
C ARG A 14 -8.69 -10.38 9.96
N GLY A 15 -7.84 -10.74 10.92
CA GLY A 15 -8.10 -11.86 11.84
C GLY A 15 -8.17 -13.24 11.16
N MET A 16 -7.60 -13.39 9.97
CA MET A 16 -7.70 -14.62 9.18
C MET A 16 -6.58 -15.61 9.53
N THR A 17 -6.88 -16.91 9.54
CA THR A 17 -5.85 -17.96 9.58
C THR A 17 -5.25 -18.19 8.20
N GLN A 18 -4.02 -18.73 8.13
CA GLN A 18 -3.39 -19.11 6.85
C GLN A 18 -4.25 -20.13 6.09
N LYS A 19 -4.82 -21.11 6.80
CA LYS A 19 -5.74 -22.10 6.22
C LYS A 19 -6.96 -21.43 5.60
N TYR A 20 -7.60 -20.50 6.33
CA TYR A 20 -8.80 -19.81 5.85
C TYR A 20 -8.52 -18.96 4.61
N LEU A 21 -7.47 -18.13 4.64
CA LEU A 21 -7.08 -17.32 3.48
C LEU A 21 -6.71 -18.21 2.28
N GLY A 22 -5.96 -19.28 2.50
CA GLY A 22 -5.58 -20.23 1.46
C GLY A 22 -6.78 -20.89 0.78
N THR A 23 -7.80 -21.27 1.56
CA THR A 23 -9.04 -21.83 1.01
C THR A 23 -9.84 -20.77 0.23
N LEU A 24 -9.89 -19.52 0.70
CA LEU A 24 -10.56 -18.42 -0.01
C LEU A 24 -9.95 -18.15 -1.39
N VAL A 25 -8.62 -18.29 -1.53
CA VAL A 25 -7.92 -18.15 -2.81
C VAL A 25 -7.81 -19.47 -3.59
N GLY A 26 -8.70 -20.43 -3.31
CA GLY A 26 -8.86 -21.64 -4.12
C GLY A 26 -7.81 -22.74 -3.89
N PHE A 27 -7.00 -22.68 -2.82
CA PHE A 27 -6.10 -23.80 -2.51
C PHE A 27 -6.88 -24.98 -1.92
N PRO A 28 -6.46 -26.23 -2.23
CA PRO A 28 -7.05 -27.41 -1.60
C PRO A 28 -6.88 -27.34 -0.08
N GLU A 29 -7.97 -27.57 0.65
CA GLU A 29 -8.04 -27.38 2.12
C GLU A 29 -6.90 -28.10 2.88
N LYS A 30 -6.51 -29.29 2.40
CA LYS A 30 -5.41 -30.09 2.99
C LYS A 30 -4.03 -29.44 2.92
N THR A 31 -3.86 -28.44 2.06
CA THR A 31 -2.55 -27.81 1.75
C THR A 31 -2.60 -26.28 1.82
N ALA A 32 -3.75 -25.71 2.18
CA ALA A 32 -4.01 -24.28 2.11
C ALA A 32 -3.08 -23.48 3.04
N ASP A 33 -2.91 -23.93 4.28
CA ASP A 33 -2.01 -23.36 5.28
C ASP A 33 -0.54 -23.43 4.86
N ILE A 34 -0.07 -24.61 4.40
CA ILE A 34 1.32 -24.82 3.95
C ILE A 34 1.65 -23.89 2.79
N ARG A 35 0.76 -23.79 1.79
CA ARG A 35 0.95 -22.91 0.63
C ARG A 35 0.97 -21.45 1.05
N MET A 36 0.05 -21.02 1.92
CA MET A 36 0.06 -19.65 2.43
C MET A 36 1.32 -19.31 3.22
N ALA A 37 1.83 -20.23 4.05
CA ALA A 37 3.08 -20.04 4.79
C ALA A 37 4.30 -19.87 3.85
N GLN A 38 4.32 -20.58 2.71
CA GLN A 38 5.37 -20.41 1.70
C GLN A 38 5.34 -19.02 1.06
N TYR A 39 4.16 -18.45 0.79
CA TYR A 39 4.04 -17.08 0.28
C TYR A 39 4.38 -16.06 1.34
N GLU A 40 3.88 -16.21 2.57
CA GLU A 40 4.12 -15.26 3.67
C GLU A 40 5.56 -15.23 4.17
N SER A 41 6.33 -16.29 3.93
CA SER A 41 7.77 -16.35 4.25
C SER A 41 8.66 -15.82 3.11
N GLY A 42 8.09 -15.52 1.94
CA GLY A 42 8.87 -15.16 0.75
C GLY A 42 9.55 -16.35 0.06
N THR A 43 9.35 -17.59 0.53
CA THR A 43 9.85 -18.81 -0.14
C THR A 43 9.27 -18.94 -1.55
N ARG A 44 8.07 -18.40 -1.77
CA ARG A 44 7.43 -18.28 -3.08
C ARG A 44 6.89 -16.86 -3.27
N THR A 45 7.00 -16.36 -4.50
CA THR A 45 6.35 -15.12 -4.91
C THR A 45 5.05 -15.45 -5.65
N PRO A 46 3.88 -14.90 -5.26
CA PRO A 46 2.65 -15.11 -5.99
C PRO A 46 2.74 -14.50 -7.39
N LYS A 47 2.17 -15.18 -8.39
CA LYS A 47 2.00 -14.61 -9.75
C LYS A 47 0.84 -13.61 -9.75
N ALA A 48 0.67 -12.87 -10.85
CA ALA A 48 -0.34 -11.81 -10.97
C ALA A 48 -1.75 -12.28 -10.60
N ASP A 49 -2.23 -13.41 -11.15
CA ASP A 49 -3.58 -13.92 -10.89
C ASP A 49 -3.81 -14.20 -9.40
N LEU A 50 -2.90 -14.96 -8.78
CA LEU A 50 -2.96 -15.24 -7.34
C LEU A 50 -2.82 -13.96 -6.50
N THR A 51 -2.04 -12.99 -6.95
CA THR A 51 -1.91 -11.69 -6.26
C THR A 51 -3.24 -10.94 -6.25
N ASN A 52 -3.99 -11.00 -7.35
CA ASN A 52 -5.33 -10.42 -7.45
C ASN A 52 -6.32 -11.15 -6.55
N GLU A 53 -6.29 -12.49 -6.53
CA GLU A 53 -7.14 -13.30 -5.63
C GLU A 53 -6.86 -12.99 -4.16
N LEU A 54 -5.58 -12.92 -3.78
CA LEU A 54 -5.16 -12.56 -2.42
C LEU A 54 -5.61 -11.14 -2.06
N ALA A 55 -5.41 -10.17 -2.95
CA ALA A 55 -5.83 -8.80 -2.74
C ALA A 55 -7.36 -8.70 -2.56
N GLY A 56 -8.13 -9.42 -3.39
CA GLY A 56 -9.57 -9.52 -3.28
C GLY A 56 -10.02 -10.14 -1.95
N ALA A 57 -9.44 -11.27 -1.56
CA ALA A 57 -9.74 -11.93 -0.29
C ALA A 57 -9.38 -11.06 0.93
N LEU A 58 -8.32 -10.26 0.83
CA LEU A 58 -7.87 -9.33 1.87
C LEU A 58 -8.62 -7.99 1.83
N GLY A 59 -9.41 -7.72 0.79
CA GLY A 59 -10.15 -6.47 0.61
C GLY A 59 -9.23 -5.25 0.46
N VAL A 60 -8.17 -5.39 -0.35
CA VAL A 60 -7.17 -4.36 -0.65
C VAL A 60 -6.86 -4.34 -2.16
N SER A 61 -6.25 -3.26 -2.65
CA SER A 61 -5.72 -3.20 -4.01
C SER A 61 -4.52 -4.15 -4.18
N PRO A 62 -4.33 -4.82 -5.34
CA PRO A 62 -3.10 -5.59 -5.62
C PRO A 62 -1.82 -4.77 -5.47
N ALA A 63 -1.87 -3.47 -5.73
CA ALA A 63 -0.75 -2.55 -5.51
C ALA A 63 -0.37 -2.44 -4.02
N ALA A 64 -1.33 -2.63 -3.12
CA ALA A 64 -1.08 -2.69 -1.69
C ALA A 64 -0.37 -3.99 -1.27
N LEU A 65 -0.16 -4.98 -2.14
CA LEU A 65 0.70 -6.16 -1.87
C LEU A 65 2.06 -6.04 -2.56
N ASN A 66 2.15 -5.34 -3.69
CA ASN A 66 3.35 -5.16 -4.51
C ASN A 66 4.11 -3.86 -4.21
N VAL A 67 4.44 -3.61 -2.94
CA VAL A 67 5.26 -2.44 -2.57
C VAL A 67 6.75 -2.82 -2.63
N PRO A 68 7.64 -1.97 -3.19
CA PRO A 68 9.07 -2.21 -3.16
C PRO A 68 9.58 -2.46 -1.75
N ASP A 69 10.60 -3.31 -1.62
CA ASP A 69 11.20 -3.55 -0.32
C ASP A 69 12.01 -2.33 0.14
N ILE A 70 11.63 -1.80 1.31
CA ILE A 70 12.17 -0.58 1.93
C ILE A 70 12.45 -0.79 3.43
N GLU A 71 12.80 -2.01 3.83
CA GLU A 71 12.95 -2.40 5.25
C GLU A 71 14.10 -1.74 6.01
N SER A 72 15.12 -1.23 5.31
CA SER A 72 16.21 -0.48 5.94
C SER A 72 16.02 1.02 5.79
N TYR A 73 16.54 1.80 6.75
CA TYR A 73 16.60 3.27 6.61
C TYR A 73 17.29 3.70 5.31
N ASN A 74 18.33 2.98 4.89
CA ASN A 74 18.99 3.24 3.60
C ASN A 74 18.05 2.94 2.42
N GLY A 75 17.26 1.86 2.47
CA GLY A 75 16.26 1.53 1.46
C GLY A 75 15.16 2.59 1.35
N VAL A 76 14.73 3.15 2.49
CA VAL A 76 13.82 4.30 2.51
C VAL A 76 14.47 5.49 1.80
N MET A 77 15.71 5.85 2.14
CA MET A 77 16.39 6.99 1.52
C MET A 77 16.58 6.81 0.00
N HIS A 78 17.04 5.64 -0.46
CA HIS A 78 17.18 5.36 -1.89
C HIS A 78 15.83 5.39 -2.63
N THR A 79 14.74 5.00 -1.97
CA THR A 79 13.39 5.13 -2.53
C THR A 79 13.02 6.60 -2.67
N LEU A 80 13.27 7.43 -1.64
CA LEU A 80 13.02 8.87 -1.70
C LEU A 80 13.84 9.55 -2.82
N PHE A 81 15.11 9.21 -2.99
CA PHE A 81 15.95 9.72 -4.08
C PHE A 81 15.38 9.33 -5.45
N THR A 82 14.92 8.08 -5.60
CA THR A 82 14.28 7.64 -6.85
C THR A 82 12.99 8.42 -7.12
N LEU A 83 12.22 8.78 -6.09
CA LEU A 83 11.02 9.61 -6.25
C LEU A 83 11.34 11.07 -6.61
N GLU A 84 12.46 11.61 -6.12
CA GLU A 84 13.01 12.90 -6.57
C GLU A 84 13.38 12.83 -8.06
N ASP A 85 14.13 11.81 -8.47
CA ASP A 85 14.57 11.64 -9.86
C ASP A 85 13.40 11.43 -10.85
N LEU A 86 12.41 10.58 -10.49
CA LEU A 86 11.32 10.21 -11.38
C LEU A 86 10.16 11.19 -11.40
N TYR A 87 9.79 11.74 -10.24
CA TYR A 87 8.57 12.54 -10.07
C TYR A 87 8.87 14.00 -9.67
N GLY A 88 10.13 14.36 -9.47
CA GLY A 88 10.55 15.71 -9.09
C GLY A 88 10.07 16.10 -7.69
N LEU A 89 9.94 15.14 -6.77
CA LEU A 89 9.77 15.46 -5.35
C LEU A 89 10.99 16.25 -4.86
N GLN A 90 10.79 17.14 -3.88
CA GLN A 90 11.87 17.94 -3.30
C GLN A 90 11.83 17.86 -1.79
N ILE A 91 13.01 17.90 -1.16
CA ILE A 91 13.16 18.16 0.27
C ILE A 91 13.21 19.68 0.51
N ASP A 92 12.42 20.16 1.47
CA ASP A 92 12.40 21.56 1.90
C ASP A 92 12.22 21.66 3.43
N THR A 93 12.26 22.88 3.95
CA THR A 93 11.97 23.19 5.36
C THR A 93 10.66 23.97 5.45
N LEU A 94 9.71 23.47 6.24
CA LEU A 94 8.46 24.18 6.56
C LEU A 94 8.30 24.25 8.08
N SER A 95 8.24 25.46 8.62
CA SER A 95 8.09 25.68 10.07
C SER A 95 9.15 24.95 10.91
N ASP A 96 10.42 25.02 10.49
CA ASP A 96 11.58 24.33 11.10
C ASP A 96 11.56 22.79 11.04
N GLU A 97 10.61 22.21 10.31
CA GLU A 97 10.54 20.77 10.06
C GLU A 97 10.95 20.44 8.62
N VAL A 98 11.76 19.38 8.46
CA VAL A 98 12.12 18.84 7.14
C VAL A 98 10.89 18.17 6.53
N CYS A 99 10.51 18.58 5.33
CA CYS A 99 9.35 18.05 4.63
C CYS A 99 9.66 17.68 3.17
N ILE A 100 8.87 16.74 2.63
CA ILE A 100 8.85 16.44 1.20
C ILE A 100 7.73 17.26 0.57
N ARG A 101 8.03 17.99 -0.51
CA ARG A 101 7.04 18.78 -1.25
C ARG A 101 7.07 18.49 -2.75
N LEU A 102 5.95 18.79 -3.40
CA LEU A 102 5.85 18.76 -4.86
C LEU A 102 6.54 19.98 -5.48
N ASN A 103 7.26 19.77 -6.58
CA ASN A 103 7.88 20.84 -7.35
C ASN A 103 6.89 21.44 -8.36
N LYS A 104 6.41 22.66 -8.08
CA LYS A 104 5.47 23.41 -8.95
C LYS A 104 5.98 23.66 -10.37
N TYR A 105 7.30 23.61 -10.57
CA TYR A 105 7.94 23.82 -11.86
C TYR A 105 8.05 22.54 -12.70
N ASN A 106 7.62 21.39 -12.17
CA ASN A 106 7.70 20.10 -12.86
C ASN A 106 6.53 19.83 -13.83
N GLY A 107 5.98 20.90 -14.43
CA GLY A 107 4.99 20.83 -15.51
C GLY A 107 3.78 19.93 -15.23
N THR A 108 3.48 19.02 -16.15
CA THR A 108 2.32 18.11 -16.08
C THR A 108 2.45 17.08 -14.95
N ALA A 109 3.67 16.63 -14.62
CA ALA A 109 3.89 15.70 -13.51
C ALA A 109 3.48 16.31 -12.17
N TYR A 110 3.69 17.62 -11.99
CA TYR A 110 3.19 18.34 -10.82
C TYR A 110 1.66 18.26 -10.71
N ILE A 111 0.92 18.48 -11.80
CA ILE A 111 -0.55 18.49 -11.76
C ILE A 111 -1.10 17.15 -11.31
N THR A 112 -0.65 16.04 -11.93
CA THR A 112 -1.09 14.70 -11.56
C THR A 112 -0.74 14.37 -10.11
N MET A 113 0.51 14.61 -9.69
CA MET A 113 0.93 14.36 -8.30
C MET A 113 0.19 15.25 -7.30
N PHE A 114 -0.11 16.49 -7.68
CA PHE A 114 -0.85 17.44 -6.85
C PHE A 114 -2.27 16.95 -6.57
N GLU A 115 -2.97 16.41 -7.57
CA GLU A 115 -4.29 15.81 -7.38
C GLU A 115 -4.24 14.60 -6.44
N MET A 116 -3.27 13.70 -6.63
CA MET A 116 -3.07 12.52 -5.81
C MET A 116 -2.75 12.89 -4.35
N PHE A 117 -1.80 13.82 -4.13
CA PHE A 117 -1.41 14.29 -2.80
C PHE A 117 -2.56 15.07 -2.13
N SER A 118 -3.32 15.86 -2.90
CA SER A 118 -4.48 16.58 -2.38
C SER A 118 -5.58 15.62 -1.92
N ALA A 119 -5.83 14.53 -2.66
CA ALA A 119 -6.77 13.49 -2.23
C ALA A 119 -6.32 12.84 -0.92
N TRP A 120 -5.03 12.54 -0.79
CA TRP A 120 -4.47 11.99 0.44
C TRP A 120 -4.53 12.98 1.61
N GLN A 121 -4.15 14.24 1.40
CA GLN A 121 -4.19 15.30 2.39
C GLN A 121 -5.62 15.45 2.96
N LYS A 122 -6.64 15.50 2.09
CA LYS A 122 -8.05 15.60 2.50
C LYS A 122 -8.43 14.45 3.43
N MET A 123 -8.08 13.22 3.09
CA MET A 123 -8.39 12.06 3.95
C MET A 123 -7.62 12.08 5.26
N ALA A 124 -6.35 12.50 5.25
CA ALA A 124 -5.56 12.66 6.46
C ALA A 124 -6.12 13.76 7.39
N GLU A 125 -6.62 14.87 6.83
CA GLU A 125 -7.27 15.94 7.60
C GLU A 125 -8.60 15.48 8.22
N LYS A 126 -9.44 14.76 7.48
CA LYS A 126 -10.66 14.14 8.03
C LYS A 126 -10.35 13.25 9.23
N TYR A 127 -9.31 12.42 9.11
CA TYR A 127 -8.85 11.56 10.20
C TYR A 127 -8.36 12.37 11.40
N ARG A 128 -7.50 13.39 11.19
CA ARG A 128 -7.00 14.26 12.28
C ARG A 128 -8.11 15.02 13.01
N LYS A 129 -9.17 15.40 12.30
CA LYS A 129 -10.35 16.08 12.87
C LYS A 129 -11.33 15.11 13.55
N GLY A 130 -11.11 13.80 13.46
CA GLY A 130 -12.02 12.79 13.99
C GLY A 130 -13.31 12.61 13.18
N GLU A 131 -13.36 13.12 11.95
CA GLU A 131 -14.52 12.96 11.05
C GLU A 131 -14.61 11.54 10.50
N ILE A 132 -13.49 10.82 10.45
CA ILE A 132 -13.41 9.40 10.10
C ILE A 132 -12.54 8.67 11.13
N SER A 133 -12.86 7.41 11.36
CA SER A 133 -12.07 6.49 12.18
C SER A 133 -10.73 6.13 11.55
N LYS A 134 -9.84 5.53 12.34
CA LYS A 134 -8.56 5.00 11.85
C LYS A 134 -8.80 3.90 10.81
N GLU A 135 -9.81 3.09 11.04
CA GLU A 135 -10.24 1.99 10.18
C GLU A 135 -10.71 2.50 8.82
N GLU A 136 -11.55 3.55 8.78
CA GLU A 136 -12.00 4.17 7.53
C GLU A 136 -10.85 4.82 6.75
N TYR A 137 -9.95 5.52 7.44
CA TYR A 137 -8.76 6.10 6.81
C TYR A 137 -7.85 5.03 6.21
N ASP A 138 -7.62 3.94 6.95
CA ASP A 138 -6.82 2.81 6.50
C ASP A 138 -7.49 2.06 5.34
N GLN A 139 -8.81 1.87 5.40
CA GLN A 139 -9.58 1.30 4.31
C GLN A 139 -9.42 2.09 3.01
N TRP A 140 -9.46 3.43 3.08
CA TRP A 140 -9.19 4.28 1.92
C TRP A 140 -7.75 4.11 1.41
N ARG A 141 -6.74 4.14 2.30
CA ARG A 141 -5.32 3.98 1.91
C ARG A 141 -5.05 2.65 1.23
N TYR A 142 -5.64 1.56 1.73
CA TYR A 142 -5.42 0.21 1.21
C TYR A 142 -6.18 -0.09 -0.09
N ASN A 143 -7.12 0.77 -0.48
CA ASN A 143 -7.91 0.63 -1.71
C ASN A 143 -7.67 1.78 -2.70
N TYR A 144 -6.59 2.55 -2.53
CA TYR A 144 -6.22 3.61 -3.47
C TYR A 144 -5.68 3.03 -4.81
N PRO A 145 -6.03 3.62 -5.98
CA PRO A 145 -7.02 4.67 -6.17
C PRO A 145 -8.44 4.13 -5.96
N PHE A 146 -9.19 4.76 -5.05
CA PHE A 146 -10.53 4.30 -4.69
C PHE A 146 -11.49 4.61 -5.84
N GLN A 147 -11.91 3.60 -6.60
CA GLN A 147 -12.89 3.74 -7.70
C GLN A 147 -14.36 3.81 -7.18
N GLY A 148 -14.58 4.38 -5.99
CA GLY A 148 -15.92 4.55 -5.43
C GLY A 148 -16.64 5.74 -6.05
N SER A 149 -17.42 5.45 -7.10
CA SER A 149 -18.54 6.21 -7.68
C SER A 149 -18.28 7.68 -8.05
N VAL A 150 -17.91 7.90 -9.32
CA VAL A 150 -18.57 8.95 -10.10
C VAL A 150 -19.76 8.28 -10.79
N GLN A 151 -20.94 8.45 -10.21
CA GLN A 151 -22.21 8.46 -10.94
C GLN A 151 -22.67 9.91 -10.99
#